data_AF-A0A0F5J2F8-F1
#
_entry.id   AF-A0A0F5J2F8-F1
#
_cell.length_a   1.000
_cell.length_b   1.000
_cell.length_c   1.000
_cell.angle_alpha   90.00
_cell.angle_beta   90.00
_cell.angle_gamma   90.00
#
_symmetry.space_group_name_H-M   'P 1'
#
loop_
_entity.id
_entity.type
_entity.pdbx_description
1 polymer ?
#
loop_
_entity_poly.entity_id
_entity_poly.type
_entity_poly.pdbx_seq_one_letter_code
_entity_poly.pdbx_strand_id
1 'polypeptide(L)'
;MKKLMSLFCVSLICLLCGCNDDMKVKETITYTVNKPVLMSADVFRSSVKVTTQPEEITQKGKICFYEGYLYISEPGKGIHIIDNRNPASPASVGFIELIGNADVAIRNNILYADSYIDLVGFDISNPALPVLKSRLENVFPQSYPPIEEGYIDSELCNLAATNGNIVVGWTQEEETHTYEYYKNEQVYNDAMTNSSGGSSGGSTGVNGSMSRFGLYKDYLYVVLNDYMSIFNLAGDKPEKAVENMYIGGSVETIFSYKDCMFMGTPTGMIIYSVANPLKPEYQSMMWHVYGCDPVVVENDIAYVTVHSGNNCGQNFNELIILNVKDVKNPQPIVSYTMTKPKGLGIDNGTLFLCDDGLKIYNAEDPQTLMANRLAHYSGMEGYDVIPHDNVLMMIADDGIYQYDYSNLKEIKQLSKLAVKK
;
A
#
# COMPACT_ATOMS: atom_id res chain seq x y z
N MET A 1 -33.88 -50.07 -55.47
CA MET A 1 -32.84 -50.34 -54.45
C MET A 1 -31.97 -49.12 -54.11
N LYS A 2 -31.36 -48.36 -55.04
CA LYS A 2 -30.40 -47.28 -54.68
C LYS A 2 -30.92 -46.09 -53.83
N LYS A 3 -32.22 -45.72 -53.87
CA LYS A 3 -32.74 -44.61 -53.04
C LYS A 3 -33.06 -44.96 -51.57
N LEU A 4 -33.26 -46.25 -51.24
CA LEU A 4 -33.64 -46.64 -49.88
C LEU A 4 -32.43 -46.66 -48.92
N MET A 5 -31.25 -47.02 -49.45
CA MET A 5 -30.01 -47.11 -48.68
C MET A 5 -29.53 -45.74 -48.16
N SER A 6 -29.74 -44.67 -48.94
CA SER A 6 -29.36 -43.31 -48.54
C SER A 6 -30.18 -42.79 -47.35
N LEU A 7 -31.46 -43.19 -47.24
CA LEU A 7 -32.33 -42.73 -46.16
C LEU A 7 -31.98 -43.43 -44.83
N PHE A 8 -31.57 -44.70 -44.89
CA PHE A 8 -31.14 -45.46 -43.73
C PHE A 8 -29.84 -44.90 -43.12
N CYS A 9 -28.86 -44.50 -43.96
CA CYS A 9 -27.62 -43.89 -43.47
C CYS A 9 -27.84 -42.52 -42.79
N VAL A 10 -28.74 -41.67 -43.31
CA VAL A 10 -29.04 -40.37 -42.66
C VAL A 10 -29.77 -40.56 -41.33
N SER A 11 -30.76 -41.48 -41.29
CA SER A 11 -31.49 -41.80 -40.06
C SER A 11 -30.58 -42.32 -38.94
N LEU A 12 -29.55 -43.11 -39.29
CA LEU A 12 -28.59 -43.66 -38.32
C LEU A 12 -27.62 -42.61 -37.75
N ILE A 13 -27.29 -41.57 -38.52
CA ILE A 13 -26.41 -40.47 -38.06
C ILE A 13 -27.14 -39.59 -37.03
N CYS A 14 -28.42 -39.29 -37.23
CA CYS A 14 -29.22 -38.51 -36.29
C CYS A 14 -29.46 -39.21 -34.93
N LEU A 15 -29.25 -40.53 -34.84
CA LEU A 15 -29.35 -41.29 -33.59
C LEU A 15 -28.06 -41.30 -32.75
N LEU A 16 -26.97 -40.69 -33.23
CA LEU A 16 -25.71 -40.53 -32.48
C LEU A 16 -25.55 -39.13 -31.86
N CYS A 17 -26.50 -38.23 -32.09
CA CYS A 17 -26.61 -36.98 -31.33
C CYS A 17 -27.33 -37.24 -30.00
N GLY A 18 -26.71 -38.04 -29.12
CA GLY A 18 -27.08 -38.06 -27.71
C GLY A 18 -26.75 -36.71 -27.06
N CYS A 19 -27.51 -36.32 -26.04
CA CYS A 19 -27.11 -35.18 -25.21
C CYS A 19 -25.86 -35.58 -24.41
N ASN A 20 -24.72 -34.91 -24.64
CA ASN A 20 -23.48 -35.15 -23.91
C ASN A 20 -23.56 -34.58 -22.48
N ASP A 21 -24.28 -35.25 -21.59
CA ASP A 21 -24.16 -35.05 -20.14
C ASP A 21 -22.72 -35.35 -19.66
N ASP A 22 -21.97 -36.18 -20.39
CA ASP A 22 -20.55 -36.50 -20.21
C ASP A 22 -19.59 -35.28 -20.23
N MET A 23 -20.07 -34.07 -20.57
CA MET A 23 -19.29 -32.83 -20.48
C MET A 23 -19.41 -32.09 -19.14
N LYS A 24 -20.31 -32.53 -18.24
CA LYS A 24 -20.45 -31.96 -16.89
C LYS A 24 -19.42 -32.57 -15.95
N VAL A 25 -18.43 -31.78 -15.55
CA VAL A 25 -17.56 -32.13 -14.43
C VAL A 25 -18.29 -31.75 -13.14
N LYS A 26 -18.41 -32.70 -12.21
CA LYS A 26 -18.76 -32.42 -10.82
C LYS A 26 -17.48 -32.39 -10.01
N GLU A 27 -17.12 -31.21 -9.49
CA GLU A 27 -15.91 -31.01 -8.70
C GLU A 27 -16.28 -30.51 -7.31
N THR A 28 -15.95 -31.30 -6.29
CA THR A 28 -16.14 -30.94 -4.89
C THR A 28 -14.83 -30.33 -4.38
N ILE A 29 -14.84 -29.04 -4.05
CA ILE A 29 -13.68 -28.29 -3.60
C ILE A 29 -14.01 -27.70 -2.22
N THR A 30 -13.08 -27.87 -1.28
CA THR A 30 -13.13 -27.26 0.04
C THR A 30 -12.21 -26.05 0.05
N TYR A 31 -12.68 -24.92 0.61
CA TYR A 31 -11.92 -23.68 0.72
C TYR A 31 -11.97 -23.14 2.15
N THR A 32 -10.88 -22.52 2.60
CA THR A 32 -10.89 -21.61 3.75
C THR A 32 -11.68 -20.35 3.36
N VAL A 33 -12.75 -20.05 4.09
CA VAL A 33 -13.59 -18.85 3.90
C VAL A 33 -13.56 -18.01 5.16
N ASN A 34 -13.26 -16.72 5.00
CA ASN A 34 -13.19 -15.73 6.05
C ASN A 34 -14.59 -15.11 6.24
N LYS A 35 -15.29 -15.53 7.29
CA LYS A 35 -16.57 -14.95 7.72
C LYS A 35 -16.30 -13.66 8.51
N PRO A 36 -17.03 -12.55 8.28
CA PRO A 36 -16.71 -11.26 8.88
C PRO A 36 -17.11 -11.19 10.37
N VAL A 37 -16.17 -10.79 11.22
CA VAL A 37 -16.44 -10.38 12.61
C VAL A 37 -16.94 -8.94 12.60
N LEU A 38 -18.10 -8.70 13.20
CA LEU A 38 -18.85 -7.44 13.06
C LEU A 38 -18.85 -6.58 14.32
N MET A 39 -18.79 -5.27 14.12
CA MET A 39 -19.02 -4.23 15.13
C MET A 39 -20.03 -3.21 14.60
N SER A 40 -20.95 -2.71 15.41
CA SER A 40 -21.86 -1.64 14.97
C SER A 40 -21.10 -0.32 14.76
N ALA A 41 -21.53 0.49 13.79
CA ALA A 41 -20.84 1.74 13.46
C ALA A 41 -20.69 2.69 14.67
N ASP A 42 -21.70 2.79 15.54
CA ASP A 42 -21.64 3.62 16.74
C ASP A 42 -20.54 3.19 17.72
N VAL A 43 -20.39 1.87 17.95
CA VAL A 43 -19.37 1.31 18.85
C VAL A 43 -17.98 1.47 18.23
N PHE A 44 -17.84 1.23 16.92
CA PHE A 44 -16.59 1.45 16.21
C PHE A 44 -16.12 2.90 16.27
N ARG A 45 -17.02 3.86 15.98
CA ARG A 45 -16.68 5.29 15.91
C ARG A 45 -16.47 5.93 17.28
N SER A 46 -17.10 5.39 18.33
CA SER A 46 -16.85 5.78 19.73
C SER A 46 -15.69 5.05 20.42
N SER A 47 -15.07 4.05 19.77
CA SER A 47 -13.94 3.31 20.35
C SER A 47 -12.64 4.10 20.49
N VAL A 48 -12.51 5.23 19.77
CA VAL A 48 -11.28 6.04 19.69
C VAL A 48 -10.89 6.61 21.05
N LYS A 49 -9.65 6.37 21.47
CA LYS A 49 -9.08 6.92 22.72
C LYS A 49 -7.73 7.54 22.44
N VAL A 50 -7.34 8.51 23.27
CA VAL A 50 -6.01 9.11 23.27
C VAL A 50 -5.45 9.01 24.68
N THR A 51 -4.22 8.53 24.81
CA THR A 51 -3.53 8.35 26.09
C THR A 51 -2.11 8.92 26.03
N THR A 52 -1.63 9.45 27.16
CA THR A 52 -0.23 9.85 27.37
C THR A 52 0.63 8.70 27.89
N GLN A 53 0.03 7.54 28.18
CA GLN A 53 0.79 6.35 28.57
C GLN A 53 1.42 5.70 27.33
N PRO A 54 2.71 5.34 27.38
CA PRO A 54 3.32 4.50 26.35
C PRO A 54 2.62 3.15 26.25
N GLU A 55 2.09 2.84 25.06
CA GLU A 55 1.72 1.48 24.69
C GLU A 55 2.93 0.74 24.10
N GLU A 56 2.89 -0.60 24.14
CA GLU A 56 3.96 -1.43 23.58
C GLU A 56 3.70 -1.73 22.10
N ILE A 57 4.64 -1.35 21.23
CA ILE A 57 4.63 -1.70 19.81
C ILE A 57 4.89 -3.21 19.70
N THR A 58 3.94 -4.00 19.20
CA THR A 58 4.08 -5.47 19.08
C THR A 58 4.15 -5.95 17.62
N GLN A 59 3.63 -5.16 16.69
CA GLN A 59 3.64 -5.42 15.26
C GLN A 59 4.14 -4.17 14.50
N LYS A 60 4.91 -4.40 13.43
CA LYS A 60 5.32 -3.34 12.50
C LYS A 60 4.15 -2.87 11.65
N GLY A 61 4.13 -1.59 11.32
CA GLY A 61 3.28 -1.02 10.27
C GLY A 61 4.02 0.11 9.56
N LYS A 62 3.30 1.18 9.25
CA LYS A 62 3.84 2.31 8.48
C LYS A 62 4.31 3.45 9.38
N ILE A 63 5.26 4.23 8.86
CA ILE A 63 5.91 5.32 9.59
C ILE A 63 5.72 6.66 8.87
N CYS A 64 5.55 7.72 9.66
CA CYS A 64 5.53 9.11 9.22
C CYS A 64 6.36 9.96 10.21
N PHE A 65 7.14 10.90 9.69
CA PHE A 65 7.93 11.85 10.48
C PHE A 65 7.42 13.28 10.28
N TYR A 66 7.28 14.03 11.37
CA TYR A 66 6.87 15.43 11.36
C TYR A 66 7.35 16.18 12.60
N GLU A 67 8.00 17.33 12.42
CA GLU A 67 8.42 18.27 13.49
C GLU A 67 9.21 17.60 14.64
N GLY A 68 10.04 16.60 14.32
CA GLY A 68 10.82 15.86 15.31
C GLY A 68 10.07 14.72 16.01
N TYR A 69 8.87 14.36 15.56
CA TYR A 69 8.08 13.23 16.08
C TYR A 69 7.91 12.14 15.03
N LEU A 70 7.92 10.89 15.47
CA LEU A 70 7.55 9.71 14.68
C LEU A 70 6.12 9.27 15.05
N TYR A 71 5.32 9.03 14.02
CA TYR A 71 3.96 8.50 14.11
C TYR A 71 3.96 7.13 13.44
N ILE A 72 3.62 6.09 14.20
CA ILE A 72 3.80 4.69 13.79
C ILE A 72 2.46 3.97 13.89
N SER A 73 1.90 3.61 12.75
CA SER A 73 0.68 2.78 12.68
C SER A 73 1.01 1.34 13.12
N GLU A 74 0.27 0.82 14.08
CA GLU A 74 0.24 -0.61 14.42
C GLU A 74 -1.14 -1.18 13.99
N PRO A 75 -1.19 -1.97 12.90
CA PRO A 75 -2.44 -2.48 12.33
C PRO A 75 -3.35 -3.15 13.36
N GLY A 76 -4.63 -2.76 13.35
CA GLY A 76 -5.63 -3.26 14.28
C GLY A 76 -5.65 -2.59 15.66
N LYS A 77 -4.57 -1.92 16.09
CA LYS A 77 -4.54 -1.17 17.37
C LYS A 77 -4.71 0.34 17.21
N GLY A 78 -3.89 1.00 16.39
CA GLY A 78 -3.83 2.46 16.34
C GLY A 78 -2.44 3.04 16.05
N ILE A 79 -2.14 4.21 16.60
CA ILE A 79 -0.96 5.02 16.25
C ILE A 79 -0.13 5.32 17.50
N HIS A 80 1.12 4.87 17.51
CA HIS A 80 2.12 5.24 18.52
C HIS A 80 2.77 6.58 18.17
N ILE A 81 3.00 7.43 19.16
CA ILE A 81 3.62 8.74 19.00
C ILE A 81 4.89 8.83 19.82
N ILE A 82 6.01 8.99 19.12
CA ILE A 82 7.36 9.00 19.68
C ILE A 82 7.97 10.39 19.50
N ASP A 83 8.41 11.01 20.59
CA ASP A 83 9.32 12.14 20.56
C ASP A 83 10.69 11.67 20.09
N ASN A 84 11.08 12.14 18.91
CA ASN A 84 12.32 11.77 18.24
C ASN A 84 13.31 12.94 18.11
N ARG A 85 13.08 14.05 18.85
CA ARG A 85 13.95 15.23 18.84
C ARG A 85 15.34 14.97 19.41
N ASN A 86 15.53 13.82 20.05
CA ASN A 86 16.83 13.20 20.32
C ASN A 86 16.83 11.75 19.78
N PRO A 87 17.29 11.50 18.54
CA PRO A 87 17.25 10.17 17.93
C PRO A 87 18.23 9.16 18.56
N ALA A 88 19.10 9.57 19.49
CA ALA A 88 19.89 8.66 20.32
C ALA A 88 19.14 8.20 21.60
N SER A 89 18.02 8.84 21.94
CA SER A 89 17.18 8.52 23.10
C SER A 89 15.72 8.91 22.83
N PRO A 90 15.07 8.31 21.81
CA PRO A 90 13.66 8.56 21.52
C PRO A 90 12.76 8.09 22.67
N ALA A 91 11.60 8.76 22.85
CA ALA A 91 10.67 8.46 23.93
C ALA A 91 9.22 8.38 23.42
N SER A 92 8.48 7.33 23.79
CA SER A 92 7.03 7.30 23.57
C SER A 92 6.35 8.34 24.47
N VAL A 93 5.49 9.17 23.88
CA VAL A 93 4.82 10.30 24.55
C VAL A 93 3.30 10.24 24.48
N GLY A 94 2.75 9.36 23.66
CA GLY A 94 1.31 9.12 23.58
C GLY A 94 0.94 8.04 22.57
N PHE A 95 -0.32 7.61 22.64
CA PHE A 95 -0.91 6.63 21.74
C PHE A 95 -2.35 7.03 21.41
N ILE A 96 -2.74 6.83 20.15
CA ILE A 96 -4.11 6.96 19.65
C ILE A 96 -4.64 5.56 19.41
N GLU A 97 -5.60 5.10 20.21
CA GLU A 97 -6.35 3.87 19.93
C GLU A 97 -7.28 4.14 18.75
N LEU A 98 -7.01 3.49 17.61
CA LEU A 98 -7.70 3.71 16.35
C LEU A 98 -7.80 2.40 15.57
N ILE A 99 -8.90 1.69 15.81
CA ILE A 99 -9.18 0.40 15.17
C ILE A 99 -9.19 0.58 13.64
N GLY A 100 -8.48 -0.32 12.96
CA GLY A 100 -8.38 -0.34 11.51
C GLY A 100 -7.46 0.71 10.88
N ASN A 101 -6.54 1.30 11.65
CA ASN A 101 -5.48 2.13 11.07
C ASN A 101 -4.36 1.30 10.45
N ALA A 102 -3.86 1.74 9.30
CA ALA A 102 -2.72 1.18 8.57
C ALA A 102 -1.86 2.27 7.88
N ASP A 103 -2.42 3.43 7.55
CA ASP A 103 -1.72 4.60 7.01
C ASP A 103 -1.97 5.87 7.83
N VAL A 104 -0.98 6.76 7.82
CA VAL A 104 -1.07 8.13 8.36
C VAL A 104 -0.39 9.11 7.41
N ALA A 105 -0.86 10.36 7.32
CA ALA A 105 -0.13 11.45 6.69
C ALA A 105 -0.43 12.78 7.39
N ILE A 106 0.53 13.71 7.38
CA ILE A 106 0.46 14.92 8.21
C ILE A 106 0.58 16.19 7.37
N ARG A 107 -0.32 17.15 7.61
CA ARG A 107 -0.30 18.48 7.00
C ARG A 107 -0.78 19.53 8.02
N ASN A 108 -0.01 20.60 8.20
CA ASN A 108 -0.35 21.76 9.05
C ASN A 108 -0.86 21.38 10.46
N ASN A 109 -0.08 20.59 11.21
CA ASN A 109 -0.45 20.02 12.52
C ASN A 109 -1.73 19.16 12.55
N ILE A 110 -2.30 18.75 11.41
CA ILE A 110 -3.34 17.73 11.36
C ILE A 110 -2.75 16.41 10.85
N LEU A 111 -2.89 15.36 11.64
CA LEU A 111 -2.64 13.98 11.27
C LEU A 111 -3.94 13.39 10.71
N TYR A 112 -3.88 12.90 9.47
CA TYR A 112 -4.95 12.16 8.81
C TYR A 112 -4.62 10.67 8.81
N ALA A 113 -5.60 9.84 9.11
CA ALA A 113 -5.44 8.41 9.35
C ALA A 113 -6.62 7.62 8.77
N ASP A 114 -6.39 6.44 8.19
CA ASP A 114 -7.49 5.50 7.93
C ASP A 114 -7.97 4.83 9.24
N SER A 115 -9.23 4.42 9.25
CA SER A 115 -9.88 3.65 10.31
C SER A 115 -10.89 2.73 9.63
N TYR A 116 -10.37 1.65 9.03
CA TYR A 116 -11.03 0.84 8.01
C TYR A 116 -11.74 1.69 6.95
N ILE A 117 -13.06 1.79 7.00
CA ILE A 117 -13.90 2.45 6.00
C ILE A 117 -13.96 3.99 6.14
N ASP A 118 -13.44 4.55 7.24
CA ASP A 118 -13.49 5.98 7.54
C ASP A 118 -12.11 6.66 7.42
N LEU A 119 -12.08 7.96 7.11
CA LEU A 119 -10.89 8.82 7.23
C LEU A 119 -11.01 9.69 8.48
N VAL A 120 -10.01 9.70 9.35
CA VAL A 120 -10.02 10.37 10.65
C VAL A 120 -8.93 11.43 10.71
N GLY A 121 -9.21 12.57 11.34
CA GLY A 121 -8.29 13.71 11.45
C GLY A 121 -8.09 14.17 12.90
N PHE A 122 -6.83 14.21 13.35
CA PHE A 122 -6.41 14.61 14.68
C PHE A 122 -5.49 15.83 14.63
N ASP A 123 -5.76 16.83 15.45
CA ASP A 123 -4.86 17.95 15.71
C ASP A 123 -3.76 17.52 16.66
N ILE A 124 -2.53 17.50 16.15
CA ILE A 124 -1.30 17.09 16.82
C ILE A 124 -0.45 18.30 17.24
N SER A 125 -1.04 19.50 17.35
CA SER A 125 -0.34 20.69 17.89
C SER A 125 0.20 20.47 19.32
N ASN A 126 -0.32 19.44 20.02
CA ASN A 126 0.36 18.79 21.13
C ASN A 126 0.47 17.27 20.83
N PRO A 127 1.64 16.77 20.36
CA PRO A 127 1.79 15.36 19.99
C PRO A 127 1.53 14.35 21.12
N ALA A 128 1.66 14.77 22.39
CA ALA A 128 1.37 13.90 23.53
C ALA A 128 -0.14 13.77 23.85
N LEU A 129 -0.97 14.74 23.42
CA LEU A 129 -2.43 14.67 23.51
C LEU A 129 -3.09 15.18 22.21
N PRO A 130 -3.08 14.37 21.13
CA PRO A 130 -3.83 14.66 19.91
C PRO A 130 -5.33 14.85 20.16
N VAL A 131 -5.96 15.76 19.42
CA VAL A 131 -7.40 16.06 19.55
C VAL A 131 -8.13 15.70 18.27
N LEU A 132 -9.09 14.76 18.35
CA LEU A 132 -9.97 14.39 17.24
C LEU A 132 -10.77 15.61 16.74
N LYS A 133 -10.57 16.02 15.48
CA LYS A 133 -11.27 17.14 14.82
C LYS A 133 -12.37 16.68 13.87
N SER A 134 -12.15 15.55 13.20
CA SER A 134 -12.99 15.11 12.08
C SER A 134 -12.96 13.59 11.89
N ARG A 135 -14.09 13.03 11.44
CA ARG A 135 -14.21 11.71 10.83
C ARG A 135 -15.07 11.88 9.57
N LEU A 136 -14.58 11.47 8.41
CA LEU A 136 -15.37 11.29 7.19
C LEU A 136 -15.75 9.81 7.10
N GLU A 137 -17.05 9.55 7.09
CA GLU A 137 -17.58 8.20 7.25
C GLU A 137 -17.75 7.47 5.91
N ASN A 138 -17.41 6.18 5.89
CA ASN A 138 -17.63 5.25 4.77
C ASN A 138 -16.97 5.68 3.44
N VAL A 139 -15.89 6.48 3.49
CA VAL A 139 -15.16 6.98 2.32
C VAL A 139 -14.26 5.91 1.67
N PHE A 140 -13.94 4.83 2.40
CA PHE A 140 -13.20 3.67 1.91
C PHE A 140 -14.05 2.39 2.00
N PRO A 141 -15.18 2.27 1.28
CA PRO A 141 -16.21 1.25 1.53
C PRO A 141 -15.81 -0.20 1.20
N GLN A 142 -14.57 -0.46 0.76
CA GLN A 142 -13.98 -1.78 0.54
C GLN A 142 -12.64 -1.96 1.30
N SER A 143 -12.44 -1.14 2.34
CA SER A 143 -11.31 -1.25 3.27
C SER A 143 -11.66 -2.23 4.38
N TYR A 144 -11.19 -3.46 4.25
CA TYR A 144 -11.42 -4.56 5.19
C TYR A 144 -10.14 -4.88 5.99
N PRO A 145 -10.24 -5.60 7.13
CA PRO A 145 -9.07 -6.15 7.80
C PRO A 145 -8.31 -7.12 6.87
N PRO A 146 -6.98 -7.26 6.98
CA PRO A 146 -6.22 -8.23 6.20
C PRO A 146 -6.65 -9.68 6.51
N ILE A 147 -6.55 -10.56 5.52
CA ILE A 147 -6.66 -12.02 5.67
C ILE A 147 -5.27 -12.66 5.54
N GLU A 148 -5.06 -13.80 6.19
CA GLU A 148 -3.83 -14.60 6.02
C GLU A 148 -3.94 -15.54 4.80
N GLU A 149 -5.07 -16.26 4.70
CA GLU A 149 -5.36 -17.18 3.59
C GLU A 149 -6.87 -17.29 3.32
N GLY A 150 -7.23 -17.95 2.22
CA GLY A 150 -8.61 -18.18 1.82
C GLY A 150 -9.26 -17.01 1.06
N TYR A 151 -10.59 -17.01 1.01
CA TYR A 151 -11.38 -15.96 0.37
C TYR A 151 -12.26 -15.23 1.40
N ILE A 152 -12.69 -14.00 1.09
CA ILE A 152 -13.63 -13.23 1.92
C ILE A 152 -15.08 -13.54 1.51
N ASP A 153 -15.94 -13.81 2.48
CA ASP A 153 -17.39 -13.89 2.25
C ASP A 153 -17.94 -12.50 1.92
N SER A 154 -17.94 -12.19 0.63
CA SER A 154 -18.31 -10.89 0.08
C SER A 154 -19.82 -10.61 0.23
N GLU A 155 -20.67 -11.64 0.29
CA GLU A 155 -22.11 -11.45 0.50
C GLU A 155 -22.38 -11.03 1.94
N LEU A 156 -21.78 -11.71 2.93
CA LEU A 156 -21.88 -11.31 4.33
C LEU A 156 -21.26 -9.93 4.61
N CYS A 157 -20.16 -9.56 3.93
CA CYS A 157 -19.58 -8.22 4.06
C CYS A 157 -20.53 -7.12 3.54
N ASN A 158 -21.15 -7.33 2.38
CA ASN A 158 -22.14 -6.39 1.83
C ASN A 158 -23.42 -6.33 2.69
N LEU A 159 -23.87 -7.46 3.23
CA LEU A 159 -25.00 -7.52 4.16
C LEU A 159 -24.70 -6.82 5.49
N ALA A 160 -23.49 -6.96 6.03
CA ALA A 160 -23.04 -6.28 7.23
C ALA A 160 -23.07 -4.75 7.07
N ALA A 161 -22.50 -4.24 5.97
CA ALA A 161 -22.52 -2.81 5.63
C ALA A 161 -23.95 -2.29 5.45
N THR A 162 -24.81 -3.05 4.77
CA THR A 162 -26.24 -2.73 4.59
C THR A 162 -26.99 -2.63 5.93
N ASN A 163 -26.57 -3.42 6.93
CA ASN A 163 -27.12 -3.42 8.28
C ASN A 163 -26.43 -2.42 9.24
N GLY A 164 -25.58 -1.52 8.75
CA GLY A 164 -24.88 -0.52 9.58
C GLY A 164 -23.75 -1.09 10.47
N ASN A 165 -23.20 -2.23 10.09
CA ASN A 165 -22.07 -2.86 10.77
C ASN A 165 -20.79 -2.75 9.94
N ILE A 166 -19.66 -2.76 10.64
CA ILE A 166 -18.31 -2.64 10.10
C ILE A 166 -17.59 -3.96 10.36
N VAL A 167 -16.89 -4.47 9.34
CA VAL A 167 -16.05 -5.67 9.46
C VAL A 167 -14.77 -5.29 10.20
N VAL A 168 -14.51 -5.89 11.36
CA VAL A 168 -13.38 -5.57 12.24
C VAL A 168 -12.37 -6.71 12.41
N GLY A 169 -12.70 -7.90 11.92
CA GLY A 169 -11.83 -9.08 11.89
C GLY A 169 -12.48 -10.23 11.12
N TRP A 170 -11.91 -11.43 11.24
CA TRP A 170 -12.34 -12.63 10.51
C TRP A 170 -12.45 -13.85 11.43
N THR A 171 -13.37 -14.75 11.10
CA THR A 171 -13.40 -16.14 11.56
C THR A 171 -13.24 -17.03 10.35
N GLN A 172 -12.27 -17.95 10.36
CA GLN A 172 -12.08 -18.90 9.26
C GLN A 172 -12.98 -20.14 9.43
N GLU A 173 -13.66 -20.53 8.36
CA GLU A 173 -14.50 -21.73 8.27
C GLU A 173 -14.15 -22.50 6.97
N GLU A 174 -14.18 -23.84 7.01
CA GLU A 174 -14.02 -24.67 5.81
C GLU A 174 -15.37 -24.85 5.10
N GLU A 175 -15.56 -24.26 3.91
CA GLU A 175 -16.75 -24.46 3.10
C GLU A 175 -16.48 -25.42 1.93
N THR A 176 -17.29 -26.46 1.82
CA THR A 176 -17.18 -27.48 0.77
C THR A 176 -18.28 -27.31 -0.28
N HIS A 177 -17.90 -26.80 -1.44
CA HIS A 177 -18.80 -26.55 -2.56
C HIS A 177 -18.65 -27.63 -3.64
N THR A 178 -19.76 -28.13 -4.16
CA THR A 178 -19.76 -29.00 -5.35
C THR A 178 -20.23 -28.20 -6.56
N TYR A 179 -19.31 -27.90 -7.47
CA TYR A 179 -19.62 -27.21 -8.71
C TYR A 179 -19.97 -28.22 -9.80
N GLU A 180 -20.99 -27.92 -10.59
CA GLU A 180 -21.29 -28.62 -11.84
C GLU A 180 -21.04 -27.67 -13.00
N TYR A 181 -19.95 -27.87 -13.74
CA TYR A 181 -19.57 -27.01 -14.87
C TYR A 181 -19.29 -27.81 -16.14
N TYR A 182 -19.56 -27.19 -17.29
CA TYR A 182 -19.26 -27.77 -18.59
C TYR A 182 -17.81 -27.49 -18.95
N LYS A 183 -17.08 -28.51 -19.41
CA LYS A 183 -15.65 -28.39 -19.68
C LYS A 183 -15.33 -27.70 -21.03
N ASN A 184 -15.48 -26.37 -21.06
CA ASN A 184 -14.68 -25.41 -21.85
C ASN A 184 -15.24 -23.98 -21.76
N GLU A 185 -14.51 -23.07 -21.09
CA GLU A 185 -14.29 -21.68 -21.54
C GLU A 185 -13.16 -21.05 -20.71
N GLN A 186 -12.31 -20.23 -21.32
CA GLN A 186 -11.30 -19.42 -20.62
C GLN A 186 -11.79 -17.98 -20.52
N VAL A 187 -11.81 -17.42 -19.32
CA VAL A 187 -12.19 -16.01 -19.09
C VAL A 187 -10.93 -15.14 -19.06
N TYR A 188 -10.93 -14.11 -19.91
CA TYR A 188 -10.00 -12.97 -19.95
C TYR A 188 -10.83 -11.67 -19.89
N ASN A 189 -10.26 -10.55 -19.40
CA ASN A 189 -10.82 -9.19 -19.52
C ASN A 189 -9.70 -8.11 -19.51
N ASP A 190 -10.00 -6.88 -19.96
CA ASP A 190 -9.04 -5.86 -20.44
C ASP A 190 -9.48 -4.37 -20.12
N ALA A 191 -8.75 -3.31 -20.53
CA ALA A 191 -8.61 -2.02 -19.79
C ALA A 191 -9.00 -0.63 -20.46
N MET A 192 -8.63 0.52 -19.80
CA MET A 192 -8.57 1.98 -20.22
C MET A 192 -9.81 2.92 -20.03
N THR A 193 -9.86 4.30 -19.91
CA THR A 193 -9.01 5.56 -19.71
C THR A 193 -9.97 6.82 -19.53
N ASN A 194 -9.68 8.14 -19.30
CA ASN A 194 -8.66 9.07 -18.69
C ASN A 194 -9.17 10.60 -18.78
N SER A 195 -8.48 11.63 -18.22
CA SER A 195 -8.35 13.09 -18.63
C SER A 195 -8.82 14.34 -17.76
N SER A 196 -7.89 15.09 -17.08
CA SER A 196 -7.40 16.54 -17.23
C SER A 196 -7.69 17.87 -16.40
N GLY A 197 -6.61 18.58 -15.91
CA GLY A 197 -6.27 20.06 -15.59
C GLY A 197 -7.06 20.98 -14.58
N GLY A 198 -6.55 21.85 -13.61
CA GLY A 198 -5.22 22.39 -13.11
C GLY A 198 -5.09 22.85 -11.57
N SER A 199 -4.07 23.62 -11.06
CA SER A 199 -3.50 23.59 -9.62
C SER A 199 -3.35 24.87 -8.68
N SER A 200 -3.16 24.70 -7.31
CA SER A 200 -2.14 25.36 -6.37
C SER A 200 -2.25 24.95 -4.84
N GLY A 201 -1.28 25.24 -3.91
CA GLY A 201 -1.35 24.98 -2.41
C GLY A 201 -0.03 24.93 -1.56
N GLY A 202 -0.03 24.31 -0.34
CA GLY A 202 0.98 24.46 0.76
C GLY A 202 1.73 23.23 1.39
N SER A 203 2.08 23.26 2.70
CA SER A 203 3.16 22.47 3.41
C SER A 203 2.80 21.16 4.14
N THR A 204 3.70 20.17 4.20
CA THR A 204 3.41 18.76 4.58
C THR A 204 4.51 18.05 5.40
N GLY A 205 4.21 16.91 6.03
CA GLY A 205 5.17 15.98 6.65
C GLY A 205 5.75 14.91 5.70
N VAL A 206 6.56 13.99 6.22
CA VAL A 206 7.31 12.98 5.44
C VAL A 206 6.83 11.56 5.76
N ASN A 207 6.48 10.79 4.72
CA ASN A 207 6.01 9.41 4.84
C ASN A 207 7.09 8.40 4.40
N GLY A 208 7.04 7.20 4.98
CA GLY A 208 7.80 6.05 4.48
C GLY A 208 7.27 5.55 3.12
N SER A 209 8.12 4.87 2.36
CA SER A 209 7.86 4.43 0.99
C SER A 209 6.72 3.40 0.84
N MET A 210 6.32 2.75 1.93
CA MET A 210 5.18 1.83 1.95
C MET A 210 3.81 2.54 2.04
N SER A 211 3.76 3.88 2.09
CA SER A 211 2.49 4.59 2.30
C SER A 211 1.57 4.60 1.08
N ARG A 212 0.25 4.55 1.35
CA ARG A 212 -0.86 4.75 0.40
C ARG A 212 -1.44 6.18 0.46
N PHE A 213 -0.91 7.03 1.34
CA PHE A 213 -1.37 8.40 1.56
C PHE A 213 -0.37 9.40 0.95
N GLY A 214 -0.69 9.90 -0.25
CA GLY A 214 0.09 10.95 -0.91
C GLY A 214 -0.45 12.34 -0.54
N LEU A 215 0.42 13.29 -0.25
CA LEU A 215 0.04 14.70 -0.07
C LEU A 215 0.60 15.54 -1.21
N TYR A 216 -0.27 16.34 -1.83
CA TYR A 216 0.15 17.34 -2.79
C TYR A 216 -0.69 18.61 -2.62
N LYS A 217 0.01 19.70 -2.31
CA LYS A 217 -0.58 21.02 -2.08
C LYS A 217 -1.59 20.97 -0.93
N ASP A 218 -2.87 21.24 -1.20
CA ASP A 218 -3.91 21.28 -0.18
C ASP A 218 -4.79 20.02 -0.18
N TYR A 219 -4.29 18.92 -0.76
CA TYR A 219 -5.06 17.70 -1.01
C TYR A 219 -4.34 16.43 -0.54
N LEU A 220 -5.11 15.52 0.03
CA LEU A 220 -4.71 14.15 0.35
C LEU A 220 -5.27 13.19 -0.70
N TYR A 221 -4.41 12.27 -1.14
CA TYR A 221 -4.70 11.24 -2.13
C TYR A 221 -4.53 9.91 -1.42
N VAL A 222 -5.59 9.13 -1.35
CA VAL A 222 -5.57 7.79 -0.78
C VAL A 222 -5.78 6.80 -1.90
N VAL A 223 -4.77 5.95 -2.13
CA VAL A 223 -4.86 4.83 -3.07
C VAL A 223 -5.27 3.56 -2.33
N LEU A 224 -6.29 2.89 -2.84
CA LEU A 224 -6.80 1.65 -2.28
C LEU A 224 -7.29 0.76 -3.41
N ASN A 225 -6.64 -0.39 -3.59
CA ASN A 225 -6.88 -1.31 -4.69
C ASN A 225 -6.77 -0.55 -6.04
N ASP A 226 -7.76 -0.65 -6.92
CA ASP A 226 -7.76 0.07 -8.20
C ASP A 226 -8.16 1.56 -8.12
N TYR A 227 -8.38 2.14 -6.94
CA TYR A 227 -9.03 3.45 -6.79
C TYR A 227 -8.17 4.51 -6.11
N MET A 228 -8.23 5.73 -6.65
CA MET A 228 -7.74 6.96 -6.00
C MET A 228 -8.91 7.77 -5.43
N SER A 229 -8.87 8.03 -4.13
CA SER A 229 -9.78 8.94 -3.42
C SER A 229 -9.05 10.25 -3.13
N ILE A 230 -9.69 11.40 -3.39
CA ILE A 230 -9.08 12.72 -3.18
C ILE A 230 -9.88 13.49 -2.13
N PHE A 231 -9.17 14.07 -1.15
CA PHE A 231 -9.75 14.88 -0.08
C PHE A 231 -9.14 16.28 -0.07
N ASN A 232 -9.98 17.31 0.01
CA ASN A 232 -9.60 18.69 0.18
C ASN A 232 -9.30 18.96 1.66
N LEU A 233 -8.13 19.53 1.95
CA LEU A 233 -7.63 19.84 3.29
C LEU A 233 -7.49 21.37 3.54
N ALA A 234 -8.08 22.22 2.69
CA ALA A 234 -7.95 23.67 2.80
C ALA A 234 -8.86 24.31 3.88
N GLY A 235 -9.92 23.62 4.30
CA GLY A 235 -10.88 24.09 5.32
C GLY A 235 -10.65 23.52 6.73
N ASP A 236 -11.49 23.92 7.69
CA ASP A 236 -11.45 23.47 9.10
C ASP A 236 -11.61 21.94 9.28
N LYS A 237 -12.10 21.26 8.24
CA LYS A 237 -12.29 19.80 8.17
C LYS A 237 -11.90 19.31 6.76
N PRO A 238 -11.43 18.07 6.63
CA PRO A 238 -11.29 17.43 5.33
C PRO A 238 -12.67 17.23 4.68
N GLU A 239 -12.74 17.35 3.35
CA GLU A 239 -13.93 17.06 2.55
C GLU A 239 -13.56 16.15 1.37
N LYS A 240 -14.44 15.21 0.98
CA LYS A 240 -14.23 14.41 -0.25
C LYS A 240 -14.36 15.33 -1.46
N ALA A 241 -13.27 15.50 -2.22
CA ALA A 241 -13.14 16.55 -3.21
C ALA A 241 -13.75 16.21 -4.57
N VAL A 242 -13.66 14.93 -4.97
CA VAL A 242 -14.28 14.34 -6.16
C VAL A 242 -14.64 12.88 -5.86
N GLU A 243 -15.40 12.24 -6.75
CA GLU A 243 -15.67 10.80 -6.65
C GLU A 243 -14.42 9.93 -6.87
N ASN A 244 -14.45 8.69 -6.36
CA ASN A 244 -13.32 7.76 -6.43
C ASN A 244 -12.98 7.47 -7.90
N MET A 245 -11.76 7.80 -8.30
CA MET A 245 -11.30 7.58 -9.67
C MET A 245 -10.73 6.17 -9.79
N TYR A 246 -11.23 5.40 -10.76
CA TYR A 246 -10.57 4.15 -11.15
C TYR A 246 -9.24 4.48 -11.85
N ILE A 247 -8.13 4.04 -11.25
CA ILE A 247 -6.78 4.15 -11.80
C ILE A 247 -6.22 2.79 -12.24
N GLY A 248 -6.76 1.69 -11.67
CA GLY A 248 -6.43 0.32 -12.04
C GLY A 248 -5.09 -0.19 -11.51
N GLY A 249 -4.87 -1.49 -11.71
CA GLY A 249 -3.58 -2.15 -11.47
C GLY A 249 -3.30 -2.54 -10.02
N SER A 250 -4.27 -2.43 -9.10
CA SER A 250 -4.10 -2.66 -7.65
C SER A 250 -2.93 -1.87 -7.03
N VAL A 251 -3.07 -0.55 -6.86
CA VAL A 251 -2.00 0.29 -6.31
C VAL A 251 -1.75 0.01 -4.82
N GLU A 252 -0.48 -0.18 -4.46
CA GLU A 252 -0.04 -0.52 -3.10
C GLU A 252 0.74 0.62 -2.42
N THR A 253 1.44 1.45 -3.19
CA THR A 253 2.28 2.56 -2.68
C THR A 253 2.07 3.84 -3.49
N ILE A 254 2.34 5.00 -2.89
CA ILE A 254 2.30 6.31 -3.57
C ILE A 254 3.41 7.24 -3.09
N PHE A 255 4.17 7.78 -4.05
CA PHE A 255 5.25 8.74 -3.81
C PHE A 255 4.99 10.03 -4.61
N SER A 256 5.15 11.18 -3.97
CA SER A 256 4.86 12.49 -4.57
C SER A 256 6.15 13.19 -4.97
N TYR A 257 6.30 13.53 -6.25
CA TYR A 257 7.49 14.20 -6.77
C TYR A 257 7.12 15.25 -7.83
N LYS A 258 7.50 16.51 -7.59
CA LYS A 258 7.09 17.69 -8.37
C LYS A 258 5.56 17.73 -8.51
N ASP A 259 5.03 17.87 -9.73
CA ASP A 259 3.60 17.85 -10.05
C ASP A 259 3.09 16.46 -10.47
N CYS A 260 3.73 15.39 -9.98
CA CYS A 260 3.37 13.99 -10.28
C CYS A 260 3.32 13.12 -9.02
N MET A 261 2.50 12.07 -9.10
CA MET A 261 2.48 10.95 -8.17
C MET A 261 2.87 9.67 -8.91
N PHE A 262 3.83 8.97 -8.33
CA PHE A 262 4.37 7.70 -8.76
C PHE A 262 3.75 6.64 -7.87
N MET A 263 3.14 5.63 -8.48
CA MET A 263 2.33 4.63 -7.79
C MET A 263 2.85 3.24 -8.13
N GLY A 264 3.33 2.54 -7.12
CA GLY A 264 3.79 1.16 -7.27
C GLY A 264 2.62 0.18 -7.19
N THR A 265 2.64 -0.82 -8.07
CA THR A 265 1.59 -1.84 -8.19
C THR A 265 2.19 -3.20 -8.51
N PRO A 266 1.47 -4.31 -8.24
CA PRO A 266 1.82 -5.70 -8.57
C PRO A 266 2.37 -5.98 -9.98
N THR A 267 2.31 -5.03 -10.93
CA THR A 267 2.73 -5.21 -12.34
C THR A 267 3.56 -4.05 -12.91
N GLY A 268 3.77 -2.97 -12.17
CA GLY A 268 4.39 -1.78 -12.73
C GLY A 268 4.42 -0.56 -11.83
N MET A 269 5.02 0.50 -12.36
CA MET A 269 4.98 1.85 -11.79
C MET A 269 4.08 2.73 -12.66
N ILE A 270 2.91 3.08 -12.15
CA ILE A 270 1.97 4.02 -12.78
C ILE A 270 2.38 5.45 -12.43
N ILE A 271 2.37 6.38 -13.40
CA ILE A 271 2.58 7.81 -13.14
C ILE A 271 1.33 8.61 -13.52
N TYR A 272 0.79 9.37 -12.55
CA TYR A 272 -0.21 10.41 -12.78
C TYR A 272 0.39 11.79 -12.50
N SER A 273 0.10 12.78 -13.35
CA SER A 273 0.32 14.17 -12.98
C SER A 273 -0.83 14.64 -12.12
N VAL A 274 -0.51 15.20 -10.94
CA VAL A 274 -1.45 15.87 -10.05
C VAL A 274 -1.51 17.38 -10.32
N ALA A 275 -0.99 17.84 -11.47
CA ALA A 275 -1.09 19.24 -11.89
C ALA A 275 -2.53 19.77 -11.95
N ASN A 276 -3.57 18.91 -11.98
CA ASN A 276 -4.81 19.22 -11.27
C ASN A 276 -4.96 18.36 -10.02
N PRO A 277 -5.07 18.95 -8.83
CA PRO A 277 -5.42 18.20 -7.64
C PRO A 277 -6.76 17.46 -7.72
N LEU A 278 -7.77 18.07 -8.35
CA LEU A 278 -9.13 17.56 -8.50
C LEU A 278 -9.31 16.67 -9.75
N LYS A 279 -8.33 16.59 -10.64
CA LYS A 279 -8.44 15.83 -11.90
C LYS A 279 -7.09 15.32 -12.42
N PRO A 280 -6.38 14.47 -11.65
CA PRO A 280 -5.10 13.89 -12.06
C PRO A 280 -5.13 13.25 -13.46
N GLU A 281 -3.99 13.32 -14.15
CA GLU A 281 -3.82 12.87 -15.53
C GLU A 281 -2.84 11.71 -15.61
N TYR A 282 -3.28 10.55 -16.09
CA TYR A 282 -2.38 9.45 -16.43
C TYR A 282 -1.32 9.94 -17.44
N GLN A 283 -0.04 9.77 -17.11
CA GLN A 283 1.10 10.12 -17.96
C GLN A 283 1.67 8.88 -18.64
N SER A 284 1.98 7.83 -17.86
CA SER A 284 2.49 6.55 -18.36
C SER A 284 2.34 5.43 -17.32
N MET A 285 2.62 4.20 -17.77
CA MET A 285 2.79 2.99 -16.95
C MET A 285 4.06 2.31 -17.40
N MET A 286 4.99 2.09 -16.47
CA MET A 286 6.21 1.31 -16.70
C MET A 286 5.97 -0.12 -16.20
N TRP A 287 5.82 -1.06 -17.13
CA TRP A 287 5.58 -2.48 -16.82
C TRP A 287 6.89 -3.19 -16.49
N HIS A 288 6.91 -3.89 -15.36
CA HIS A 288 7.92 -4.91 -15.05
C HIS A 288 7.25 -6.29 -14.94
N VAL A 289 8.06 -7.34 -14.78
CA VAL A 289 7.51 -8.62 -14.30
C VAL A 289 7.04 -8.40 -12.85
N TYR A 290 5.96 -9.08 -12.45
CA TYR A 290 5.18 -8.80 -11.23
C TYR A 290 6.03 -8.44 -10.00
N GLY A 291 5.55 -7.50 -9.18
CA GLY A 291 6.30 -6.89 -8.09
C GLY A 291 5.42 -6.08 -7.13
N CYS A 292 5.48 -6.34 -5.81
CA CYS A 292 4.82 -5.48 -4.82
C CYS A 292 5.74 -4.31 -4.42
N ASP A 293 5.73 -3.23 -5.22
CA ASP A 293 6.87 -2.32 -5.30
C ASP A 293 6.65 -0.97 -4.58
N PRO A 294 7.49 -0.58 -3.60
CA PRO A 294 7.63 0.82 -3.21
C PRO A 294 8.51 1.58 -4.21
N VAL A 295 8.23 2.87 -4.37
CA VAL A 295 8.96 3.78 -5.28
C VAL A 295 9.42 5.03 -4.53
N VAL A 296 10.64 5.49 -4.81
CA VAL A 296 11.12 6.83 -4.42
C VAL A 296 11.76 7.54 -5.61
N VAL A 297 11.67 8.87 -5.65
CA VAL A 297 12.14 9.68 -6.77
C VAL A 297 12.94 10.88 -6.29
N GLU A 298 14.17 11.04 -6.79
CA GLU A 298 15.00 12.22 -6.59
C GLU A 298 15.69 12.61 -7.90
N ASN A 299 15.88 13.90 -8.16
CA ASN A 299 16.68 14.39 -9.30
C ASN A 299 16.30 13.81 -10.68
N ASP A 300 15.01 13.57 -10.92
CA ASP A 300 14.44 12.91 -12.10
C ASP A 300 14.88 11.44 -12.33
N ILE A 301 15.36 10.78 -11.27
CA ILE A 301 15.65 9.34 -11.20
C ILE A 301 14.66 8.68 -10.24
N ALA A 302 14.00 7.61 -10.68
CA ALA A 302 13.13 6.79 -9.84
C ALA A 302 13.81 5.45 -9.51
N TYR A 303 13.63 5.01 -8.26
CA TYR A 303 14.13 3.76 -7.71
C TYR A 303 12.91 2.93 -7.29
N VAL A 304 12.85 1.68 -7.74
CA VAL A 304 11.67 0.80 -7.62
C VAL A 304 12.14 -0.61 -7.25
N THR A 305 11.49 -1.29 -6.32
CA THR A 305 12.00 -2.55 -5.71
C THR A 305 11.03 -3.72 -5.78
N VAL A 306 11.40 -4.73 -6.58
CA VAL A 306 10.65 -5.97 -6.79
C VAL A 306 11.03 -7.02 -5.77
N HIS A 307 10.06 -7.54 -5.01
CA HIS A 307 10.29 -8.53 -3.94
C HIS A 307 9.55 -9.87 -4.16
N SER A 308 10.24 -11.01 -4.11
CA SER A 308 9.62 -12.34 -4.17
C SER A 308 8.96 -12.80 -2.86
N GLY A 309 7.95 -13.65 -2.95
CA GLY A 309 7.41 -14.40 -1.79
C GLY A 309 6.26 -13.69 -1.07
N ASN A 310 5.43 -12.98 -1.82
CA ASN A 310 4.23 -12.26 -1.40
C ASN A 310 3.08 -12.55 -2.38
N ASN A 311 1.90 -11.97 -2.12
CA ASN A 311 0.68 -12.26 -2.88
C ASN A 311 0.69 -11.72 -4.33
N CYS A 312 1.70 -10.92 -4.74
CA CYS A 312 1.89 -10.52 -6.14
C CYS A 312 2.45 -11.66 -7.02
N GLY A 313 3.03 -12.72 -6.42
CA GLY A 313 3.30 -14.00 -7.11
C GLY A 313 4.68 -14.18 -7.78
N GLN A 314 5.58 -13.20 -7.68
CA GLN A 314 6.92 -13.26 -8.29
C GLN A 314 7.97 -14.07 -7.50
N ASN A 315 8.96 -14.58 -8.24
CA ASN A 315 10.02 -15.50 -7.77
C ASN A 315 11.45 -14.95 -7.91
N PHE A 316 11.62 -13.64 -8.08
CA PHE A 316 12.91 -12.95 -8.20
C PHE A 316 12.90 -11.65 -7.38
N ASN A 317 14.06 -11.06 -7.16
CA ASN A 317 14.24 -9.88 -6.31
C ASN A 317 15.14 -8.86 -7.03
N GLU A 318 14.68 -7.63 -7.24
CA GLU A 318 15.40 -6.62 -8.01
C GLU A 318 15.23 -5.19 -7.45
N LEU A 319 16.21 -4.33 -7.78
CA LEU A 319 16.09 -2.88 -7.75
C LEU A 319 16.16 -2.40 -9.21
N ILE A 320 15.10 -1.75 -9.68
CA ILE A 320 14.99 -1.15 -11.01
C ILE A 320 15.23 0.36 -10.87
N ILE A 321 16.08 0.94 -11.73
CA ILE A 321 16.40 2.37 -11.73
C ILE A 321 16.07 2.99 -13.08
N LEU A 322 15.28 4.06 -13.04
CA LEU A 322 14.64 4.67 -14.21
C LEU A 322 14.97 6.17 -14.30
N ASN A 323 15.15 6.69 -15.51
CA ASN A 323 15.04 8.12 -15.77
C ASN A 323 13.57 8.49 -15.97
N VAL A 324 13.04 9.39 -15.15
CA VAL A 324 11.63 9.83 -15.16
C VAL A 324 11.49 11.32 -15.53
N LYS A 325 12.53 11.92 -16.12
CA LYS A 325 12.53 13.32 -16.56
C LYS A 325 11.46 13.60 -17.63
N ASP A 326 11.16 12.61 -18.47
CA ASP A 326 9.92 12.56 -19.24
C ASP A 326 8.97 11.55 -18.60
N VAL A 327 8.06 12.05 -17.76
CA VAL A 327 7.03 11.24 -17.06
C VAL A 327 6.04 10.54 -18.00
N LYS A 328 6.03 10.87 -19.31
CA LYS A 328 5.23 10.18 -20.33
C LYS A 328 5.99 9.04 -21.02
N ASN A 329 7.31 8.97 -20.84
CA ASN A 329 8.17 7.96 -21.42
C ASN A 329 9.37 7.61 -20.51
N PRO A 330 9.15 7.06 -19.29
CA PRO A 330 10.23 6.62 -18.40
C PRO A 330 11.21 5.68 -19.10
N GLN A 331 12.51 5.92 -18.95
CA GLN A 331 13.56 5.11 -19.59
C GLN A 331 14.31 4.27 -18.54
N PRO A 332 14.40 2.93 -18.67
CA PRO A 332 15.21 2.12 -17.77
C PRO A 332 16.70 2.44 -17.94
N ILE A 333 17.42 2.60 -16.83
CA ILE A 333 18.86 2.87 -16.80
C ILE A 333 19.62 1.57 -16.51
N VAL A 334 19.19 0.84 -15.48
CA VAL A 334 19.77 -0.43 -15.03
C VAL A 334 18.78 -1.14 -14.08
N SER A 335 18.87 -2.47 -14.01
CA SER A 335 18.28 -3.28 -12.93
C SER A 335 19.39 -4.07 -12.23
N TYR A 336 19.26 -4.27 -10.92
CA TYR A 336 20.19 -5.05 -10.11
C TYR A 336 19.46 -6.12 -9.30
N THR A 337 19.99 -7.34 -9.29
CA THR A 337 19.48 -8.42 -8.44
C THR A 337 19.71 -8.11 -6.95
N MET A 338 18.67 -8.29 -6.15
CA MET A 338 18.63 -8.04 -4.70
C MET A 338 18.35 -9.34 -3.93
N THR A 339 18.25 -9.28 -2.60
CA THR A 339 18.11 -10.48 -1.72
C THR A 339 16.67 -10.67 -1.21
N LYS A 340 16.13 -9.63 -0.58
CA LYS A 340 14.76 -9.45 -0.07
C LYS A 340 14.44 -7.92 -0.01
N PRO A 341 14.47 -7.19 -1.15
CA PRO A 341 14.27 -5.75 -1.15
C PRO A 341 12.84 -5.41 -0.72
N LYS A 342 12.69 -4.33 0.04
CA LYS A 342 11.41 -3.80 0.54
C LYS A 342 11.48 -2.28 0.44
N GLY A 343 11.19 -1.54 1.51
CA GLY A 343 11.14 -0.08 1.46
C GLY A 343 12.45 0.61 1.07
N LEU A 344 12.28 1.79 0.52
CA LEU A 344 13.30 2.65 -0.07
C LEU A 344 13.27 4.04 0.57
N GLY A 345 14.42 4.69 0.61
CA GLY A 345 14.55 6.10 0.98
C GLY A 345 15.71 6.71 0.20
N ILE A 346 15.59 7.96 -0.19
CA ILE A 346 16.68 8.69 -0.82
C ILE A 346 16.76 10.11 -0.26
N ASP A 347 17.97 10.55 0.05
CA ASP A 347 18.26 11.91 0.51
C ASP A 347 19.63 12.36 -0.02
N ASN A 348 19.63 13.45 -0.80
CA ASN A 348 20.80 14.10 -1.37
C ASN A 348 21.76 13.10 -2.06
N GLY A 349 21.22 12.26 -2.94
CA GLY A 349 21.96 11.21 -3.65
C GLY A 349 22.38 9.99 -2.82
N THR A 350 22.03 9.92 -1.53
CA THR A 350 22.24 8.73 -0.69
C THR A 350 21.01 7.84 -0.72
N LEU A 351 21.13 6.64 -1.29
CA LEU A 351 20.05 5.65 -1.37
C LEU A 351 20.12 4.69 -0.17
N PHE A 352 19.00 4.55 0.54
CA PHE A 352 18.77 3.64 1.65
C PHE A 352 17.77 2.58 1.21
N LEU A 353 18.13 1.30 1.39
CA LEU A 353 17.35 0.17 0.91
C LEU A 353 17.21 -0.88 2.03
N CYS A 354 15.97 -1.20 2.38
CA CYS A 354 15.66 -2.40 3.16
C CYS A 354 15.87 -3.63 2.27
N ASP A 355 17.01 -4.32 2.36
CA ASP A 355 17.32 -5.53 1.59
C ASP A 355 18.32 -6.40 2.37
N ASP A 356 17.84 -7.51 2.94
CA ASP A 356 18.60 -8.34 3.91
C ASP A 356 19.19 -7.49 5.06
N GLY A 357 18.31 -6.76 5.75
CA GLY A 357 18.66 -5.67 6.66
C GLY A 357 18.62 -4.33 5.94
N LEU A 358 19.65 -3.51 6.12
CA LEU A 358 19.78 -2.16 5.58
C LEU A 358 21.05 -2.04 4.73
N LYS A 359 20.89 -1.78 3.44
CA LYS A 359 21.99 -1.47 2.50
C LYS A 359 21.93 0.02 2.15
N ILE A 360 23.09 0.68 2.12
CA ILE A 360 23.21 2.13 1.88
C ILE A 360 24.23 2.37 0.77
N TYR A 361 23.93 3.25 -0.18
CA TYR A 361 24.70 3.47 -1.41
C TYR A 361 24.82 4.96 -1.76
N ASN A 362 25.93 5.36 -2.40
CA ASN A 362 25.95 6.60 -3.18
C ASN A 362 25.33 6.31 -4.56
N ALA A 363 24.26 7.03 -4.89
CA ALA A 363 23.47 6.87 -6.11
C ALA A 363 23.72 7.95 -7.17
N GLU A 364 24.79 8.75 -7.03
CA GLU A 364 25.26 9.75 -8.00
C GLU A 364 25.38 9.22 -9.45
N ASP A 365 25.82 7.96 -9.60
CA ASP A 365 25.72 7.20 -10.85
C ASP A 365 24.92 5.91 -10.63
N PRO A 366 23.68 5.83 -11.16
CA PRO A 366 22.89 4.60 -11.16
C PRO A 366 23.60 3.37 -11.73
N GLN A 367 24.48 3.51 -12.74
CA GLN A 367 25.11 2.36 -13.40
C GLN A 367 26.25 1.72 -12.60
N THR A 368 26.81 2.43 -11.61
CA THR A 368 27.83 1.90 -10.69
C THR A 368 27.36 1.75 -9.25
N LEU A 369 26.07 1.96 -8.94
CA LEU A 369 25.48 1.88 -7.60
C LEU A 369 26.01 0.71 -6.76
N MET A 370 26.02 -0.51 -7.32
CA MET A 370 26.44 -1.71 -6.59
C MET A 370 27.93 -1.76 -6.22
N ALA A 371 28.78 -0.98 -6.89
CA ALA A 371 30.18 -0.75 -6.48
C ALA A 371 30.29 0.37 -5.43
N ASN A 372 29.33 1.29 -5.39
CA ASN A 372 29.29 2.48 -4.55
C ASN A 372 28.54 2.27 -3.21
N ARG A 373 28.51 1.02 -2.70
CA ARG A 373 27.85 0.70 -1.43
C ARG A 373 28.66 1.26 -0.24
N LEU A 374 28.02 2.16 0.51
CA LEU A 374 28.56 2.84 1.69
C LEU A 374 28.50 1.94 2.94
N ALA A 375 27.39 1.23 3.14
CA ALA A 375 27.19 0.36 4.30
C ALA A 375 26.26 -0.83 3.99
N HIS A 376 26.35 -1.87 4.83
CA HIS A 376 25.35 -2.93 4.96
C HIS A 376 25.28 -3.35 6.43
N TYR A 377 24.12 -3.19 7.06
CA TYR A 377 23.80 -3.73 8.38
C TYR A 377 22.81 -4.88 8.18
N SER A 378 23.13 -6.08 8.66
CA SER A 378 22.29 -7.28 8.53
C SER A 378 21.88 -7.82 9.90
N GLY A 379 20.96 -8.80 9.90
CA GLY A 379 20.46 -9.43 11.13
C GLY A 379 19.12 -8.90 11.65
N MET A 380 18.45 -8.02 10.90
CA MET A 380 17.05 -7.60 11.10
C MET A 380 16.30 -7.67 9.76
N GLU A 381 14.98 -7.89 9.76
CA GLU A 381 14.19 -7.70 8.53
C GLU A 381 13.64 -6.28 8.45
N GLY A 382 14.45 -5.37 7.90
CA GLY A 382 14.00 -4.04 7.48
C GLY A 382 12.75 -4.11 6.61
N TYR A 383 11.83 -3.15 6.79
CA TYR A 383 10.55 -3.08 6.10
C TYR A 383 10.37 -1.75 5.37
N ASP A 384 10.61 -0.62 6.04
CA ASP A 384 10.49 0.72 5.45
C ASP A 384 11.46 1.72 6.11
N VAL A 385 11.77 2.82 5.43
CA VAL A 385 12.75 3.85 5.85
C VAL A 385 12.26 5.27 5.59
N ILE A 386 12.67 6.20 6.46
CA ILE A 386 12.63 7.64 6.22
C ILE A 386 14.04 8.20 6.51
N PRO A 387 14.80 8.64 5.50
CA PRO A 387 15.95 9.52 5.70
C PRO A 387 15.46 10.97 5.83
N HIS A 388 15.93 11.70 6.85
CA HIS A 388 15.61 13.11 7.04
C HIS A 388 16.69 13.81 7.89
N ASP A 389 17.17 14.97 7.44
CA ASP A 389 18.12 15.82 8.18
C ASP A 389 19.34 15.08 8.80
N ASN A 390 19.91 14.14 8.05
CA ASN A 390 21.03 13.26 8.44
C ASN A 390 20.68 12.13 9.44
N VAL A 391 19.40 11.92 9.74
CA VAL A 391 18.87 10.86 10.59
C VAL A 391 18.03 9.90 9.74
N LEU A 392 18.46 8.64 9.65
CA LEU A 392 17.69 7.58 9.02
C LEU A 392 16.85 6.87 10.09
N MET A 393 15.54 6.82 9.89
CA MET A 393 14.59 6.08 10.71
C MET A 393 14.12 4.85 9.93
N MET A 394 14.54 3.65 10.32
CA MET A 394 14.15 2.38 9.69
C MET A 394 13.21 1.60 10.60
N ILE A 395 12.05 1.18 10.10
CA ILE A 395 11.24 0.16 10.77
C ILE A 395 11.59 -1.23 10.24
N ALA A 396 11.77 -2.18 11.16
CA ALA A 396 12.05 -3.58 10.91
C ALA A 396 11.03 -4.47 11.66
N ASP A 397 11.17 -5.79 11.52
CA ASP A 397 10.31 -6.78 12.21
C ASP A 397 10.53 -6.88 13.73
N ASP A 398 11.62 -6.34 14.26
CA ASP A 398 11.97 -6.42 15.68
C ASP A 398 12.32 -5.04 16.32
N GLY A 399 12.13 -3.95 15.59
CA GLY A 399 12.35 -2.60 16.11
C GLY A 399 12.30 -1.46 15.09
N ILE A 400 12.25 -0.23 15.60
CA ILE A 400 12.60 0.98 14.85
C ILE A 400 14.06 1.30 15.17
N TYR A 401 14.93 1.18 14.17
CA TYR A 401 16.34 1.49 14.23
C TYR A 401 16.57 2.94 13.77
N GLN A 402 17.56 3.60 14.36
CA GLN A 402 17.95 4.95 13.95
C GLN A 402 19.44 5.02 13.65
N TYR A 403 19.82 5.74 12.59
CA TYR A 403 21.21 5.92 12.19
C TYR A 403 21.53 7.39 11.87
N ASP A 404 22.69 7.85 12.33
CA ASP A 404 23.34 9.08 11.87
C ASP A 404 24.09 8.79 10.57
N TYR A 405 23.75 9.50 9.50
CA TYR A 405 24.44 9.44 8.21
C TYR A 405 25.13 10.76 7.81
N SER A 406 25.26 11.73 8.74
CA SER A 406 25.95 13.02 8.50
C SER A 406 27.41 12.85 8.06
N ASN A 407 28.02 11.71 8.40
CA ASN A 407 29.27 11.24 7.82
C ASN A 407 29.04 9.91 7.09
N LEU A 408 28.82 9.97 5.77
CA LEU A 408 28.61 8.78 4.91
C LEU A 408 29.78 7.76 4.92
N LYS A 409 30.95 8.11 5.48
CA LYS A 409 32.09 7.19 5.66
C LYS A 409 32.07 6.45 7.01
N GLU A 410 31.20 6.84 7.92
CA GLU A 410 31.17 6.35 9.30
C GLU A 410 29.74 6.41 9.87
N ILE A 411 28.77 5.89 9.09
CA ILE A 411 27.35 5.82 9.46
C ILE A 411 27.20 5.00 10.76
N LYS A 412 26.43 5.52 11.73
CA LYS A 412 26.35 4.97 13.09
C LYS A 412 24.92 4.74 13.53
N GLN A 413 24.64 3.60 14.14
CA GLN A 413 23.37 3.41 14.83
C GLN A 413 23.30 4.29 16.08
N LEU A 414 22.23 5.08 16.20
CA LEU A 414 21.95 5.98 17.32
C LEU A 414 21.11 5.30 18.41
N SER A 415 20.04 4.59 18.01
CA SER A 415 19.13 3.92 18.93
C SER A 415 18.47 2.69 18.30
N LYS A 416 17.71 1.95 19.12
CA LYS A 416 16.66 1.02 18.68
C LYS A 416 15.49 1.10 19.67
N LEU A 417 14.29 1.38 19.16
CA LEU A 417 13.05 1.07 19.86
C LEU A 417 12.67 -0.38 19.52
N ALA A 418 12.34 -1.20 20.51
CA ALA A 418 12.00 -2.60 20.26
C ALA A 418 10.54 -2.76 19.81
N VAL A 419 10.31 -3.63 18.83
CA VAL A 419 8.98 -4.22 18.57
C VAL A 419 8.93 -5.55 19.31
N LYS A 420 7.97 -5.73 20.21
CA LYS A 420 7.86 -6.90 21.10
C LYS A 420 6.94 -7.97 20.50
N LYS A 421 7.51 -9.12 20.17
CA LYS A 421 6.79 -10.34 19.75
C LYS A 421 6.44 -11.21 20.95
#